data_AF-A0A926PJT5-F1
#
_entry.id   AF-A0A926PJT5-F1
#
_cell.length_a   1.000
_cell.length_b   1.000
_cell.length_c   1.000
_cell.angle_alpha   90.00
_cell.angle_beta   90.00
_cell.angle_gamma   90.00
#
_symmetry.space_group_name_H-M   'P 1'
#
loop_
_entity.id
_entity.type
_entity.pdbx_description
1 polymer ?
#
loop_
_entity_poly.entity_id
_entity_poly.type
_entity_poly.pdbx_seq_one_letter_code
_entity_poly.pdbx_strand_id
1 'polypeptide(L)' 'MNNLPLPSDTLSELFAEVSSTGKIALRDCQHLRDALLSDQTSDEEKQAIDRLLYAVRLGRIQLIEESNA' A
#
# COMPACT_ATOMS: atom_id res chain seq x y z
N MET A 1 12.04 -8.21 -18.92
CA MET A 1 11.26 -7.95 -17.70
C MET A 1 11.42 -6.48 -17.37
N ASN A 2 10.43 -5.66 -17.73
CA ASN A 2 10.50 -4.22 -17.49
C ASN A 2 10.10 -3.98 -16.03
N ASN A 3 11.10 -3.76 -15.17
CA ASN A 3 10.88 -3.27 -13.82
C ASN A 3 10.55 -1.78 -13.91
N LEU A 4 9.27 -1.46 -13.82
CA LEU A 4 8.83 -0.11 -13.51
C LEU A 4 9.14 0.12 -12.02
N PRO A 5 9.86 1.17 -11.61
CA PRO A 5 10.07 1.45 -10.19
C PRO A 5 8.70 1.76 -9.59
N LEU A 6 8.22 0.89 -8.70
CA LEU A 6 7.12 1.24 -7.81
C LEU A 6 7.65 2.26 -6.80
N PRO A 7 6.80 3.14 -6.24
CA PRO A 7 7.24 4.15 -5.28
C PRO A 7 7.86 3.55 -4.00
N SER A 8 7.71 2.24 -3.77
CA SER A 8 8.18 1.55 -2.58
C SER A 8 8.33 0.06 -2.85
N ASP A 9 9.56 -0.47 -2.77
CA ASP A 9 9.86 -1.90 -3.03
C ASP A 9 9.54 -2.78 -1.82
N THR A 10 9.21 -2.19 -0.66
CA THR A 10 8.89 -2.92 0.58
C THR A 10 7.65 -2.38 1.27
N LEU A 11 6.97 -3.21 2.08
CA LEU A 11 5.82 -2.78 2.89
C LEU A 11 6.21 -1.65 3.88
N SER A 12 7.42 -1.70 4.43
CA SER A 12 7.91 -0.73 5.41
C SER A 12 8.09 0.68 4.84
N GLU A 13 8.60 0.79 3.61
CA GLU A 13 8.75 2.08 2.91
C GLU A 13 7.39 2.72 2.63
N LEU A 14 6.42 1.93 2.14
CA LEU A 14 5.06 2.40 1.90
C LEU A 14 4.42 2.88 3.21
N PHE A 15 4.63 2.15 4.30
CA PHE A 15 4.15 2.57 5.61
C PHE A 15 4.75 3.91 6.07
N ALA A 16 6.05 4.11 5.85
CA ALA A 16 6.73 5.35 6.19
C ALA A 16 6.18 6.51 5.35
N GLU A 17 6.04 6.31 4.04
CA GLU A 17 5.49 7.30 3.12
C GLU A 17 4.05 7.68 3.49
N VAL A 18 3.16 6.69 3.63
CA VAL A 18 1.74 6.93 3.96
C VAL A 18 1.60 7.59 5.33
N SER A 19 2.43 7.21 6.30
CA SER A 19 2.43 7.84 7.63
C SER A 19 2.88 9.30 7.58
N SER A 20 3.81 9.63 6.67
CA SER A 20 4.31 11.00 6.51
C SER A 20 3.37 11.90 5.69
N THR A 21 2.72 11.35 4.67
CA THR A 21 1.90 12.11 3.72
C THR A 21 0.41 12.11 4.08
N GLY A 22 -0.05 11.10 4.83
CA GLY A 22 -1.47 10.82 5.04
C GLY A 22 -2.21 10.41 3.76
N LYS A 23 -1.48 10.01 2.72
CA LYS A 23 -2.02 9.68 1.39
C LYS A 23 -1.53 8.30 0.95
N ILE A 24 -2.32 7.63 0.13
CA ILE A 24 -1.93 6.37 -0.52
C ILE A 24 -2.45 6.36 -1.95
N ALA A 25 -1.64 5.88 -2.90
CA ALA A 25 -2.08 5.75 -4.27
C ALA A 25 -3.05 4.56 -4.45
N LEU A 26 -3.96 4.67 -5.43
CA LEU A 26 -4.83 3.57 -5.82
C LEU A 26 -4.02 2.32 -6.22
N ARG A 27 -2.89 2.53 -6.91
CA ARG A 27 -1.94 1.48 -7.30
C ARG A 27 -1.41 0.71 -6.09
N ASP A 28 -0.98 1.41 -5.04
CA ASP A 28 -0.46 0.76 -3.83
C ASP A 28 -1.55 -0.02 -3.10
N CYS A 29 -2.77 0.50 -3.05
CA CYS A 29 -3.92 -0.25 -2.51
C CYS A 29 -4.20 -1.55 -3.29
N GLN A 30 -3.99 -1.55 -4.61
CA GLN A 30 -4.11 -2.76 -5.43
C GLN A 30 -2.98 -3.75 -5.13
N HIS A 31 -1.73 -3.28 -5.07
CA HIS A 31 -0.60 -4.14 -4.69
C HIS A 31 -0.76 -4.76 -3.30
N LEU A 32 -1.23 -3.98 -2.33
CA LEU A 32 -1.52 -4.46 -0.97
C LEU A 32 -2.60 -5.55 -0.97
N ARG A 33 -3.63 -5.41 -1.80
CA ARG A 33 -4.67 -6.44 -1.95
C ARG A 33 -4.11 -7.70 -2.59
N ASP A 34 -3.27 -7.57 -3.61
CA ASP A 34 -2.63 -8.71 -4.26
C ASP A 34 -1.68 -9.44 -3.28
N ALA A 35 -0.97 -8.69 -2.45
CA ALA A 35 -0.14 -9.24 -1.38
C ALA A 35 -0.96 -10.01 -0.34
N LEU A 36 -2.16 -9.53 0.06
CA LEU A 36 -3.04 -10.28 0.98
C LEU A 36 -3.52 -11.62 0.41
N LEU A 37 -3.68 -11.71 -0.91
CA LEU A 37 -4.11 -12.92 -1.60
C LEU A 37 -2.96 -13.89 -1.90
N SER A 38 -1.72 -13.46 -1.68
CA SER A 38 -0.52 -14.29 -1.87
C SER A 38 -0.24 -15.16 -0.65
N ASP A 39 0.07 -16.44 -0.89
CA ASP A 39 0.51 -17.38 0.15
C ASP A 39 1.94 -17.09 0.67
N GLN A 40 2.65 -16.15 0.04
CA GLN A 40 4.01 -15.76 0.45
C GLN A 40 4.04 -14.65 1.51
N THR A 41 2.89 -14.09 1.87
CA THR A 41 2.78 -13.00 2.83
C THR A 41 2.60 -13.57 4.24
N SER A 42 3.49 -13.17 5.14
CA SER A 42 3.44 -13.58 6.55
C SER A 42 2.22 -13.01 7.27
N ASP A 43 1.84 -13.61 8.39
CA ASP A 43 0.71 -13.11 9.19
C ASP A 43 0.95 -11.70 9.75
N GLU A 44 2.21 -11.36 10.07
CA GLU A 44 2.59 -10.01 10.51
C GLU A 44 2.40 -8.98 9.38
N GLU A 45 2.83 -9.32 8.17
CA GLU A 45 2.62 -8.46 6.99
C GLU A 45 1.14 -8.32 6.67
N LYS A 46 0.35 -9.40 6.74
CA LYS A 46 -1.10 -9.35 6.55
C LYS A 46 -1.77 -8.40 7.55
N GLN A 47 -1.41 -8.51 8.83
CA GLN A 47 -1.94 -7.61 9.87
C GLN A 47 -1.56 -6.14 9.61
N ALA A 48 -0.33 -5.89 9.16
CA ALA A 48 0.09 -4.55 8.78
C ALA A 48 -0.74 -4.05 7.59
N ILE A 49 -0.85 -4.82 6.51
CA ILE A 49 -1.66 -4.45 5.34
C ILE A 49 -3.11 -4.16 5.73
N ASP A 50 -3.74 -5.02 6.54
CA ASP A 50 -5.11 -4.83 7.01
C ASP A 50 -5.28 -3.54 7.80
N ARG A 51 -4.32 -3.20 8.69
CA ARG A 51 -4.34 -1.94 9.44
C ARG A 51 -4.29 -0.74 8.50
N LEU A 52 -3.48 -0.80 7.45
CA LEU A 52 -3.34 0.28 6.47
C LEU A 52 -4.63 0.47 5.68
N LEU A 53 -5.18 -0.60 5.10
CA LEU A 53 -6.43 -0.57 4.35
C LEU A 53 -7.62 -0.15 5.23
N TYR A 54 -7.64 -0.55 6.50
CA TYR A 54 -8.66 -0.12 7.45
C TYR A 54 -8.58 1.38 7.73
N ALA A 55 -7.38 1.95 7.86
CA ALA A 55 -7.20 3.39 8.03
C ALA A 55 -7.63 4.19 6.79
N VAL A 56 -7.41 3.65 5.58
CA VAL A 56 -7.97 4.22 4.32
C VAL A 56 -9.49 4.16 4.35
N ARG A 57 -10.09 3.02 4.71
CA ARG A 57 -11.56 2.85 4.78
C ARG A 57 -12.21 3.79 5.79
N LEU A 58 -11.53 4.10 6.90
CA LEU A 58 -11.99 5.08 7.88
C LEU A 58 -11.81 6.54 7.43
N GLY A 59 -11.21 6.80 6.28
CA GLY A 59 -10.90 8.15 5.80
C GLY A 59 -9.77 8.83 6.57
N ARG A 60 -8.99 8.09 7.36
CA ARG A 60 -7.80 8.62 8.06
C ARG A 60 -6.62 8.80 7.11
N ILE A 61 -6.60 8.04 6.03
CA ILE A 61 -5.64 8.14 4.93
C ILE A 61 -6.43 8.43 3.67
N GLN A 62 -5.99 9.46 2.94
CA GLN A 62 -6.63 9.86 1.70
C GLN A 62 -6.18 8.95 0.55
N LEU A 63 -7.12 8.29 -0.10
CA LEU A 63 -6.88 7.59 -1.35
C LEU A 63 -6.72 8.61 -2.48
N ILE A 64 -5.60 8.57 -3.20
CA ILE A 64 -5.34 9.42 -4.36
C ILE A 64 -5.26 8.57 -5.64
N GLU A 65 -5.80 9.10 -6.73
CA GLU A 65 -5.47 8.59 -8.05
C GLU A 65 -4.12 9.18 -8.44
N GLU A 66 -3.12 8.31 -8.66
CA GLU A 66 -1.93 8.74 -9.39
C GLU A 66 -2.39 9.14 -10.80
N SER A 67 -2.40 10.44 -11.07
CA SER A 67 -2.60 10.94 -12.42
C SER A 67 -1.32 10.63 -13.20
N ASN A 68 -1.34 9.55 -14.00
CA ASN A 68 -0.32 9.34 -15.02
C ASN A 68 -0.34 10.55 -15.97
N ALA A 69 0.65 11.43 -15.87
CA ALA A 69 0.95 12.45 -16.86
C ALA A 69 1.96 11.92 -17.88
#